data_AF-A0A955L3W2-F1
#
_entry.id   AF-A0A955L3W2-F1
#
_cell.length_a   1.000
_cell.length_b   1.000
_cell.length_c   1.000
_cell.angle_alpha   90.00
_cell.angle_beta   90.00
_cell.angle_gamma   90.00
#
_symmetry.space_group_name_H-M   'P 1'
#
loop_
_entity.id
_entity.type
_entity.pdbx_description
1 polymer ?
#
loop_
_entity_poly.entity_id
_entity_poly.type
_entity_poly.pdbx_seq_one_letter_code
_entity_poly.pdbx_strand_id
1 'polypeptide(L)'
;MDTENPETVPQPAEPTNVSQQSQQQVPEEKKSNKKLYIALGCLVLIIVVPVLGFICTTAGFFALNPTELFDEARYTTAKQDVDALHSGLRQYVLRDLDGQLVDLSEACLNGQALPVINSADGLDPTEGGDVSSLSICLSNYLSEIPTPPDGFEYRWGVDNAVNPTMLYVGATVTDSADEEMAPDYIQDGIYSY
;
A
#
# COMPACT_ATOMS: atom_id res chain seq x y z
N MET A 1 -54.98 12.96 -31.11
CA MET A 1 -56.06 12.79 -30.11
C MET A 1 -55.33 12.80 -28.78
N ASP A 2 -55.28 13.87 -28.01
CA ASP A 2 -56.19 15.01 -27.82
C ASP A 2 -55.37 16.20 -27.27
N THR A 3 -55.27 17.32 -27.99
CA THR A 3 -56.12 18.54 -27.98
C THR A 3 -55.45 19.67 -27.16
N GLU A 4 -54.70 20.51 -27.87
CA GLU A 4 -54.45 21.90 -27.48
C GLU A 4 -55.78 22.66 -27.44
N ASN A 5 -55.95 23.59 -26.49
CA ASN A 5 -56.82 24.73 -26.72
C ASN A 5 -56.25 26.00 -26.06
N PRO A 6 -56.04 27.08 -26.84
CA PRO A 6 -55.63 28.39 -26.36
C PRO A 6 -56.86 29.25 -26.04
N GLU A 7 -56.72 30.30 -25.23
CA GLU A 7 -57.59 31.48 -25.40
C GLU A 7 -56.97 32.75 -24.81
N THR A 8 -56.87 33.74 -25.69
CA THR A 8 -56.47 35.13 -25.46
C THR A 8 -57.72 35.93 -25.14
N VAL A 9 -57.65 36.86 -24.17
CA VAL A 9 -58.64 37.95 -24.05
C VAL A 9 -57.91 39.30 -24.02
N PRO A 10 -58.24 40.25 -24.93
CA PRO A 10 -57.71 41.60 -24.95
C PRO A 10 -58.65 42.57 -24.22
N GLN A 11 -58.15 43.70 -23.69
CA GLN A 11 -58.81 45.03 -23.72
C GLN A 11 -57.98 46.15 -23.05
N PRO A 12 -58.29 47.45 -23.26
CA PRO A 12 -57.33 48.41 -23.82
C PRO A 12 -57.02 49.64 -22.93
N ALA A 13 -56.08 50.45 -23.44
CA ALA A 13 -55.75 51.87 -23.25
C ALA A 13 -56.72 52.74 -22.40
N GLU A 14 -56.34 53.80 -21.66
CA GLU A 14 -55.30 54.82 -21.79
C GLU A 14 -55.40 55.76 -20.53
N PRO A 15 -55.02 57.05 -20.58
CA PRO A 15 -53.76 57.67 -20.15
C PRO A 15 -53.83 58.31 -18.75
N THR A 16 -52.70 58.52 -18.07
CA THR A 16 -52.58 59.69 -17.17
C THR A 16 -51.14 60.19 -17.11
N ASN A 17 -50.93 61.28 -17.84
CA ASN A 17 -49.84 62.22 -17.63
C ASN A 17 -50.13 63.03 -16.35
N VAL A 18 -49.31 62.89 -15.32
CA VAL A 18 -49.14 63.94 -14.31
C VAL A 18 -47.64 64.15 -14.11
N SER A 19 -47.11 65.14 -14.82
CA SER A 19 -45.97 65.91 -14.37
C SER A 19 -46.25 66.47 -12.98
N GLN A 20 -45.42 66.15 -11.99
CA GLN A 20 -45.09 67.08 -10.91
C GLN A 20 -43.66 66.81 -10.41
N GLN A 21 -42.79 67.77 -10.70
CA GLN A 21 -41.49 67.95 -10.08
C GLN A 21 -41.62 67.99 -8.56
N SER A 22 -40.73 67.32 -7.85
CA SER A 22 -40.23 67.77 -6.56
C SER A 22 -38.79 67.29 -6.41
N GLN A 23 -37.88 68.25 -6.48
CA GLN A 23 -36.47 68.11 -6.22
C GLN A 23 -36.26 67.72 -4.75
N GLN A 24 -35.46 66.68 -4.50
CA GLN A 24 -34.69 66.52 -3.27
C GLN A 24 -33.50 65.60 -3.60
N GLN A 25 -32.29 66.15 -3.77
CA GLN A 25 -31.16 66.00 -2.83
C GLN A 25 -30.74 64.53 -2.66
N VAL A 26 -29.53 64.03 -2.93
CA VAL A 26 -28.13 64.52 -3.00
C VAL A 26 -27.39 63.43 -3.81
N PRO A 27 -26.30 63.71 -4.54
CA PRO A 27 -25.48 62.65 -5.10
C PRO A 27 -24.90 61.80 -3.95
N GLU A 28 -25.37 60.57 -3.76
CA GLU A 28 -24.56 59.58 -3.04
C GLU A 28 -23.33 59.31 -3.89
N GLU A 29 -22.28 60.07 -3.58
CA GLU A 29 -20.91 59.77 -3.93
C GLU A 29 -20.66 58.31 -3.49
N LYS A 30 -20.72 57.39 -4.46
CA LYS A 30 -20.32 55.99 -4.29
C LYS A 30 -18.83 56.00 -3.97
N LYS A 31 -18.52 56.26 -2.69
CA LYS A 31 -17.18 56.43 -2.15
C LYS A 31 -16.45 55.14 -2.47
N SER A 32 -15.61 55.23 -3.50
CA SER A 32 -14.93 54.09 -4.09
C SER A 32 -14.03 53.47 -3.02
N ASN A 33 -14.48 52.36 -2.42
CA ASN A 33 -13.82 51.58 -1.38
C ASN A 33 -12.54 50.88 -1.87
N LYS A 34 -11.77 51.50 -2.78
CA LYS A 34 -10.48 51.01 -3.30
C LYS A 34 -9.51 50.65 -2.18
N LYS A 35 -9.52 51.40 -1.08
CA LYS A 35 -8.70 51.10 0.11
C LYS A 35 -9.12 49.79 0.80
N LEU A 36 -10.43 49.48 0.82
CA LEU A 36 -10.96 48.24 1.36
C LEU A 36 -10.57 47.04 0.47
N TYR A 37 -10.67 47.18 -0.85
CA TYR A 37 -10.26 46.14 -1.80
C TYR A 37 -8.76 45.85 -1.77
N ILE A 38 -7.93 46.89 -1.61
CA ILE A 38 -6.47 46.73 -1.45
C ILE A 38 -6.15 46.04 -0.12
N ALA A 39 -6.78 46.45 0.98
CA ALA A 39 -6.56 45.83 2.29
C ALA A 39 -7.01 44.37 2.31
N LEU A 40 -8.15 44.05 1.70
CA LEU A 40 -8.65 42.68 1.55
C LEU A 40 -7.72 41.85 0.66
N GLY A 41 -7.23 42.43 -0.44
CA GLY A 41 -6.27 41.79 -1.34
C GLY A 41 -4.95 41.44 -0.64
N CYS A 42 -4.39 42.38 0.14
CA CYS A 42 -3.19 42.12 0.94
C CYS A 42 -3.41 41.03 2.00
N LEU A 43 -4.57 41.04 2.67
CA LEU A 43 -4.88 40.02 3.68
C LEU A 43 -5.01 38.62 3.08
N VAL A 44 -5.65 38.49 1.92
CA VAL A 44 -5.72 37.21 1.18
C VAL A 44 -4.31 36.77 0.78
N LEU A 45 -3.47 37.67 0.28
CA LEU A 45 -2.10 37.35 -0.14
C LEU A 45 -1.23 36.87 1.04
N ILE A 46 -1.37 37.50 2.21
CA ILE A 46 -0.66 37.11 3.44
C ILE A 46 -1.09 35.73 3.94
N ILE A 47 -2.32 35.30 3.69
CA ILE A 47 -2.80 33.97 4.11
C ILE A 47 -2.46 32.91 3.06
N VAL A 48 -2.70 33.21 1.78
CA VAL A 48 -2.59 32.24 0.69
C VAL A 48 -1.14 31.85 0.40
N VAL A 49 -0.20 32.81 0.43
CA VAL A 49 1.23 32.53 0.16
C VAL A 49 1.87 31.56 1.16
N PRO A 50 1.74 31.73 2.49
CA PRO A 50 2.31 30.78 3.44
C PRO A 50 1.59 29.44 3.43
N VAL A 51 0.28 29.40 3.17
CA VAL A 51 -0.45 28.12 3.04
C VAL A 51 0.04 27.33 1.81
N LEU A 52 0.19 27.99 0.65
CA LEU A 52 0.79 27.38 -0.54
C LEU A 52 2.24 26.96 -0.30
N GLY A 53 3.03 27.81 0.38
CA GLY A 53 4.41 27.48 0.75
C GLY A 53 4.49 26.23 1.61
N PHE A 54 3.61 26.10 2.60
CA PHE A 54 3.52 24.94 3.49
C PHE A 54 3.09 23.67 2.76
N ILE A 55 2.12 23.77 1.85
CA ILE A 55 1.67 22.63 1.03
C ILE A 55 2.81 22.17 0.09
N CYS A 56 3.51 23.10 -0.55
CA CYS A 56 4.63 22.77 -1.44
C CYS A 56 5.82 22.14 -0.71
N THR A 57 6.16 22.60 0.50
CA THR A 57 7.26 22.01 1.28
C THR A 57 6.91 20.65 1.84
N THR A 58 5.69 20.45 2.34
CA THR A 58 5.24 19.16 2.88
C THR A 58 5.05 18.12 1.79
N ALA A 59 4.40 18.47 0.67
CA ALA A 59 4.24 17.56 -0.48
C ALA A 59 5.59 17.22 -1.13
N GLY A 60 6.54 18.17 -1.15
CA GLY A 60 7.91 17.91 -1.58
C GLY A 60 8.64 16.91 -0.68
N PHE A 61 8.45 16.99 0.63
CA PHE A 61 9.12 16.09 1.59
C PHE A 61 8.67 14.63 1.43
N PHE A 62 7.37 14.38 1.20
CA PHE A 62 6.87 13.04 0.89
C PHE A 62 7.33 12.52 -0.49
N ALA A 63 7.69 13.41 -1.40
CA ALA A 63 8.19 13.05 -2.73
C ALA A 63 9.72 12.85 -2.78
N LEU A 64 10.47 13.18 -1.73
CA LEU A 64 11.93 13.25 -1.76
C LEU A 64 12.63 11.90 -1.51
N ASN A 65 11.97 10.90 -0.90
CA ASN A 65 12.52 9.55 -0.73
C ASN A 65 11.51 8.45 -1.13
N PRO A 66 11.14 8.34 -2.41
CA PRO A 66 10.30 7.23 -2.87
C PRO A 66 10.98 5.87 -2.66
N THR A 67 12.31 5.81 -2.71
CA THR A 67 13.10 4.58 -2.56
C THR A 67 12.87 3.91 -1.22
N GLU A 68 13.01 4.65 -0.10
CA GLU A 68 12.80 4.09 1.25
C GLU A 68 11.39 3.53 1.43
N LEU A 69 10.36 4.20 0.88
CA LEU A 69 8.98 3.72 0.93
C LEU A 69 8.76 2.46 0.08
N PHE A 70 9.41 2.36 -1.08
CA PHE A 70 9.34 1.16 -1.91
C PHE A 70 10.07 -0.01 -1.27
N ASP A 71 11.20 0.23 -0.60
CA ASP A 71 11.98 -0.79 0.08
C ASP A 71 11.24 -1.31 1.32
N GLU A 72 10.63 -0.42 2.12
CA GLU A 72 9.77 -0.82 3.24
C GLU A 72 8.54 -1.62 2.78
N ALA A 73 7.93 -1.24 1.66
CA ALA A 73 6.80 -1.97 1.08
C ALA A 73 7.21 -3.36 0.58
N ARG A 74 8.38 -3.47 -0.09
CA ARG A 74 8.93 -4.77 -0.54
C ARG A 74 9.23 -5.67 0.65
N TYR A 75 9.86 -5.15 1.68
CA TYR A 75 10.15 -5.89 2.91
C TYR A 75 8.87 -6.39 3.59
N THR A 76 7.87 -5.51 3.74
CA THR A 76 6.59 -5.88 4.35
C THR A 76 5.87 -6.97 3.54
N THR A 77 5.94 -6.89 2.21
CA THR A 77 5.38 -7.91 1.31
C THR A 77 6.11 -9.24 1.51
N ALA A 78 7.45 -9.23 1.44
CA ALA A 78 8.26 -10.42 1.65
C ALA A 78 8.01 -11.10 3.00
N LYS A 79 7.79 -10.31 4.05
CA LYS A 79 7.43 -10.83 5.38
C LYS A 79 6.07 -11.53 5.37
N GLN A 80 5.05 -10.91 4.79
CA GLN A 80 3.71 -11.51 4.70
C GLN A 80 3.73 -12.81 3.90
N ASP A 81 4.55 -12.86 2.85
CA ASP A 81 4.72 -14.05 2.03
C ASP A 81 5.41 -15.19 2.78
N VAL A 82 6.46 -14.89 3.56
CA VAL A 82 7.12 -15.85 4.45
C VAL A 82 6.16 -16.38 5.51
N ASP A 83 5.36 -15.51 6.14
CA ASP A 83 4.35 -15.91 7.14
C ASP A 83 3.28 -16.84 6.51
N ALA A 84 2.86 -16.56 5.27
CA ALA A 84 1.90 -17.39 4.54
C ALA A 84 2.50 -18.77 4.20
N LEU A 85 3.73 -18.79 3.69
CA LEU A 85 4.46 -20.02 3.39
C LEU A 85 4.66 -20.89 4.64
N HIS A 86 5.07 -20.27 5.74
CA HIS A 86 5.23 -20.93 7.04
C HIS A 86 3.91 -21.53 7.53
N SER A 87 2.81 -20.77 7.48
CA SER A 87 1.48 -21.25 7.86
C SER A 87 1.01 -22.42 6.99
N GLY A 88 1.19 -22.33 5.67
CA GLY A 88 0.81 -23.40 4.74
C GLY A 88 1.59 -24.68 4.99
N LEU A 89 2.90 -24.55 5.18
CA LEU A 89 3.79 -25.67 5.44
C LEU A 89 3.54 -26.30 6.80
N ARG A 90 3.23 -25.49 7.82
CA ARG A 90 2.81 -25.98 9.14
C ARG A 90 1.53 -26.80 9.05
N GLN A 91 0.54 -26.34 8.30
CA GLN A 91 -0.71 -27.08 8.12
C GLN A 91 -0.47 -28.39 7.37
N TYR A 92 0.36 -28.38 6.33
CA TYR A 92 0.74 -29.59 5.61
C TYR A 92 1.39 -30.63 6.54
N VAL A 93 2.41 -30.22 7.29
CA VAL A 93 3.13 -31.10 8.22
C VAL A 93 2.20 -31.69 9.27
N LEU A 94 1.34 -30.86 9.88
CA LEU A 94 0.44 -31.32 10.93
C LEU A 94 -0.68 -32.23 10.42
N ARG A 95 -1.17 -31.99 9.20
CA ARG A 95 -2.37 -32.66 8.68
C ARG A 95 -2.07 -33.87 7.81
N ASP A 96 -1.05 -33.79 6.98
CA ASP A 96 -0.74 -34.83 5.99
C ASP A 96 0.47 -35.68 6.41
N LEU A 97 1.35 -35.16 7.27
CA LEU A 97 2.53 -35.88 7.75
C LEU A 97 2.46 -36.26 9.23
N ASP A 98 1.30 -36.09 9.89
CA ASP A 98 1.10 -36.36 11.33
C ASP A 98 2.17 -35.69 12.24
N GLY A 99 2.73 -34.56 11.82
CA GLY A 99 3.79 -33.84 12.52
C GLY A 99 5.22 -34.32 12.21
N GLN A 100 5.42 -35.32 11.34
CA GLN A 100 6.74 -35.88 11.02
C GLN A 100 7.41 -35.16 9.86
N LEU A 101 8.44 -34.36 10.15
CA LEU A 101 9.21 -33.63 9.13
C LEU A 101 10.09 -34.51 8.25
N VAL A 102 10.42 -35.74 8.67
CA VAL A 102 11.20 -36.68 7.84
C VAL A 102 10.48 -37.02 6.53
N ASP A 103 9.16 -37.04 6.57
CA ASP A 103 8.32 -37.46 5.44
C ASP A 103 8.15 -36.36 4.38
N LEU A 104 8.56 -35.12 4.66
CA LEU A 104 8.58 -34.02 3.69
C LEU A 104 9.49 -34.32 2.49
N SER A 105 10.58 -35.03 2.72
CA SER A 105 11.51 -35.43 1.66
C SER A 105 10.85 -36.36 0.64
N GLU A 106 10.12 -37.36 1.14
CA GLU A 106 9.43 -38.34 0.32
C GLU A 106 8.21 -37.72 -0.37
N ALA A 107 7.44 -36.91 0.35
CA ALA A 107 6.18 -36.38 -0.13
C ALA A 107 6.30 -35.13 -1.03
N CYS A 108 7.26 -34.24 -0.75
CA CYS A 108 7.43 -32.99 -1.49
C CYS A 108 8.58 -33.02 -2.48
N LEU A 109 9.64 -33.76 -2.17
CA LEU A 109 10.88 -33.77 -2.94
C LEU A 109 11.13 -35.07 -3.70
N ASN A 110 10.12 -35.93 -3.81
CA ASN A 110 10.24 -37.24 -4.48
C ASN A 110 11.42 -38.08 -3.96
N GLY A 111 11.68 -38.03 -2.64
CA GLY A 111 12.76 -38.77 -1.99
C GLY A 111 14.14 -38.09 -2.07
N GLN A 112 14.24 -36.86 -2.58
CA GLN A 112 15.47 -36.08 -2.45
C GLN A 112 15.68 -35.64 -0.99
N ALA A 113 16.95 -35.53 -0.60
CA ALA A 113 17.31 -35.08 0.74
C ALA A 113 16.74 -33.69 1.04
N LEU A 114 16.31 -33.48 2.29
CA LEU A 114 15.88 -32.16 2.74
C LEU A 114 17.06 -31.18 2.65
N PRO A 115 16.83 -29.95 2.15
CA PRO A 115 17.84 -28.91 2.24
C PRO A 115 18.13 -28.62 3.71
N VAL A 116 19.41 -28.65 4.06
CA VAL A 116 19.88 -28.46 5.43
C VAL A 116 20.50 -27.08 5.55
N ILE A 117 20.05 -26.32 6.55
CA ILE A 117 20.62 -25.02 6.89
C ILE A 117 21.61 -25.26 8.05
N ASN A 118 22.91 -25.12 7.78
CA ASN A 118 23.97 -25.34 8.76
C ASN A 118 24.65 -24.01 9.10
N SER A 119 24.04 -23.21 9.98
CA SER A 119 24.72 -22.01 10.47
C SER A 119 25.06 -22.11 11.95
N ALA A 120 26.34 -21.94 12.26
CA ALA A 120 26.86 -21.83 13.62
C ALA A 120 26.47 -20.51 14.31
N ASP A 121 26.10 -19.49 13.53
CA ASP A 121 25.89 -18.11 13.98
C ASP A 121 24.43 -17.60 13.80
N GLY A 122 23.51 -18.49 13.40
CA GLY A 122 22.10 -18.17 13.18
C GLY A 122 21.65 -18.56 11.76
N LEU A 123 20.45 -19.13 11.64
CA LEU A 123 19.99 -19.85 10.46
C LEU A 123 20.17 -19.04 9.17
N ASP A 124 21.03 -19.51 8.27
CA ASP A 124 21.26 -18.84 7.00
C ASP A 124 20.38 -19.45 5.91
N PRO A 125 19.29 -18.78 5.49
CA PRO A 125 18.41 -19.32 4.46
C PRO A 125 19.07 -19.43 3.08
N THR A 126 20.28 -18.87 2.85
CA THR A 126 21.00 -19.02 1.56
C THR A 126 21.42 -20.47 1.28
N GLU A 127 21.58 -21.29 2.32
CA GLU A 127 21.86 -22.73 2.20
C GLU A 127 20.58 -23.56 1.95
N GLY A 128 19.41 -22.91 2.05
CA GLY A 128 18.11 -23.54 1.87
C GLY A 128 17.78 -23.91 0.41
N GLY A 129 16.84 -24.84 0.27
CA GLY A 129 16.22 -25.16 -1.02
C GLY A 129 15.25 -24.08 -1.44
N ASP A 130 14.97 -24.00 -2.73
CA ASP A 130 13.95 -23.09 -3.27
C ASP A 130 12.55 -23.51 -2.81
N VAL A 131 11.75 -22.57 -2.30
CA VAL A 131 10.37 -22.80 -1.87
C VAL A 131 9.49 -23.31 -3.02
N SER A 132 9.81 -23.00 -4.28
CA SER A 132 9.06 -23.51 -5.44
C SER A 132 9.01 -25.04 -5.50
N SER A 133 10.02 -25.72 -4.93
CA SER A 133 10.07 -27.18 -4.80
C SER A 133 8.96 -27.75 -3.91
N LEU A 134 8.36 -26.94 -3.04
CA LEU A 134 7.26 -27.33 -2.16
C LEU A 134 5.87 -27.22 -2.81
N SER A 135 5.79 -26.77 -4.07
CA SER A 135 4.53 -26.54 -4.79
C SER A 135 3.57 -27.74 -4.77
N ILE A 136 4.11 -28.96 -4.87
CA ILE A 136 3.31 -30.19 -4.83
C ILE A 136 2.56 -30.31 -3.49
N CYS A 137 3.24 -30.05 -2.38
CA CYS A 137 2.68 -30.21 -1.03
C CYS A 137 1.82 -29.03 -0.59
N LEU A 138 2.20 -27.81 -0.97
CA LEU A 138 1.51 -26.61 -0.53
C LEU A 138 0.26 -26.29 -1.34
N SER A 139 0.04 -26.94 -2.48
CA SER A 139 -1.10 -26.68 -3.38
C SER A 139 -2.49 -26.83 -2.74
N ASN A 140 -2.62 -27.60 -1.66
CA ASN A 140 -3.87 -27.76 -0.91
C ASN A 140 -4.04 -26.76 0.24
N TYR A 141 -2.99 -26.02 0.59
CA TYR A 141 -2.92 -25.14 1.77
C TYR A 141 -2.72 -23.67 1.39
N LEU A 142 -2.15 -23.44 0.22
CA LEU A 142 -1.96 -22.13 -0.40
C LEU A 142 -2.63 -22.15 -1.77
N SER A 143 -3.29 -21.05 -2.13
CA SER A 143 -3.85 -20.89 -3.48
C SER A 143 -2.77 -20.88 -4.55
N GLU A 144 -1.62 -20.29 -4.22
CA GLU A 144 -0.41 -20.25 -5.02
C GLU A 144 0.79 -20.02 -4.11
N ILE A 145 1.99 -20.39 -4.57
CA ILE A 145 3.23 -19.98 -3.91
C ILE A 145 3.47 -18.51 -4.24
N PRO A 146 3.63 -17.63 -3.22
CA PRO A 146 3.94 -16.22 -3.46
C PRO A 146 5.20 -16.06 -4.31
N THR A 147 5.15 -15.13 -5.25
CA THR A 147 6.33 -14.76 -6.05
C THR A 147 7.10 -13.68 -5.30
N PRO A 148 8.43 -13.85 -5.08
CA PRO A 148 9.19 -12.88 -4.33
C PRO A 148 9.23 -11.51 -5.03
N PRO A 149 9.22 -10.40 -4.28
CA PRO A 149 9.49 -9.08 -4.84
C PRO A 149 10.92 -9.03 -5.42
N ASP A 150 11.14 -8.16 -6.40
CA ASP A 150 12.45 -8.00 -7.05
C ASP A 150 13.58 -7.86 -6.03
N GLY A 151 14.64 -8.64 -6.22
CA GLY A 151 15.81 -8.67 -5.33
C GLY A 151 15.70 -9.68 -4.18
N PHE A 152 14.60 -10.43 -4.06
CA PHE A 152 14.43 -11.48 -3.06
C PHE A 152 14.30 -12.87 -3.68
N GLU A 153 14.67 -13.88 -2.91
CA GLU A 153 14.42 -15.29 -3.16
C GLU A 153 13.85 -15.94 -1.90
N TYR A 154 12.82 -16.78 -2.05
CA TYR A 154 12.27 -17.55 -0.92
C TYR A 154 12.95 -18.91 -0.82
N ARG A 155 13.49 -19.18 0.36
CA ARG A 155 14.27 -20.37 0.66
C ARG A 155 13.66 -21.10 1.87
N TRP A 156 13.84 -22.40 1.92
CA TRP A 156 13.42 -23.23 3.03
C TRP A 156 14.44 -24.32 3.37
N GLY A 157 14.39 -24.84 4.58
CA GLY A 157 15.25 -25.95 4.99
C GLY A 157 15.01 -26.40 6.41
N VAL A 158 15.72 -27.46 6.80
CA VAL A 158 15.74 -27.96 8.18
C VAL A 158 17.05 -27.59 8.85
N ASP A 159 16.97 -27.18 10.12
CA ASP A 159 18.15 -26.88 10.94
C ASP A 159 18.77 -28.17 11.46
N ASN A 160 20.02 -28.42 11.09
CA ASN A 160 20.76 -29.59 11.54
C ASN A 160 21.77 -29.26 12.66
N ALA A 161 21.91 -27.98 13.02
CA ALA A 161 22.83 -27.52 14.06
C ALA A 161 22.21 -27.54 15.46
N VAL A 162 20.92 -27.18 15.60
CA VAL A 162 20.27 -27.03 16.91
C VAL A 162 19.13 -28.04 17.13
N ASN A 163 18.25 -28.26 16.14
CA ASN A 163 17.18 -29.26 16.21
C ASN A 163 16.74 -29.71 14.80
N PRO A 164 16.95 -30.99 14.40
CA PRO A 164 16.49 -31.53 13.12
C PRO A 164 14.96 -31.60 12.98
N THR A 165 14.24 -31.09 13.98
CA THR A 165 12.78 -30.96 14.06
C THR A 165 12.28 -29.55 13.77
N MET A 166 13.17 -28.61 13.43
CA MET A 166 12.78 -27.25 13.07
C MET A 166 12.90 -27.03 11.57
N LEU A 167 11.78 -26.63 10.96
CA LEU A 167 11.72 -26.25 9.57
C LEU A 167 11.65 -24.73 9.47
N TYR A 168 12.43 -24.18 8.54
CA TYR A 168 12.59 -22.74 8.32
C TYR A 168 12.14 -22.36 6.94
N VAL A 169 11.51 -21.19 6.87
CA VAL A 169 11.22 -20.47 5.63
C VAL A 169 11.75 -19.05 5.82
N GLY A 170 12.45 -18.53 4.82
CA GLY A 170 13.01 -17.20 4.87
C GLY A 170 13.16 -16.58 3.48
N ALA A 171 13.42 -15.28 3.45
CA ALA A 171 13.75 -14.54 2.24
C ALA A 171 15.23 -14.16 2.25
N THR A 172 15.92 -14.38 1.13
CA THR A 172 17.32 -14.01 0.91
C THR A 172 17.40 -12.90 -0.14
N VAL A 173 18.29 -11.93 0.05
CA VAL A 173 18.54 -10.88 -0.95
C VAL A 173 19.49 -11.43 -2.03
N THR A 174 19.14 -11.29 -3.31
CA THR A 174 19.88 -11.89 -4.43
C THR A 174 21.08 -11.07 -4.91
N ASP A 175 21.21 -9.82 -4.47
CA ASP A 175 22.26 -8.91 -4.92
C ASP A 175 23.06 -8.37 -3.73
N SER A 176 24.37 -8.62 -3.72
CA SER A 176 25.31 -8.25 -2.65
C SER A 176 25.66 -6.77 -2.60
N ALA A 177 24.95 -5.92 -3.37
CA ALA A 177 25.25 -4.50 -3.50
C ALA A 177 24.67 -3.66 -2.33
N ASP A 178 23.68 -4.18 -1.62
CA ASP A 178 23.00 -3.49 -0.51
C ASP A 178 23.03 -4.35 0.78
N GLU A 179 24.20 -4.88 1.17
CA GLU A 179 24.38 -5.56 2.47
C GLU A 179 23.98 -4.68 3.67
N GLU A 180 24.00 -3.35 3.52
CA GLU A 180 23.58 -2.40 4.57
C GLU A 180 22.05 -2.35 4.75
N MET A 181 21.29 -2.90 3.79
CA MET A 181 19.83 -3.06 3.84
C MET A 181 19.37 -4.52 3.78
N ALA A 182 20.28 -5.50 3.89
CA ALA A 182 19.88 -6.87 4.16
C ALA A 182 19.19 -6.87 5.53
N PRO A 183 17.85 -7.00 5.59
CA PRO A 183 17.17 -6.98 6.87
C PRO A 183 17.70 -8.16 7.69
N ASP A 184 17.70 -8.02 9.01
CA ASP A 184 17.72 -9.18 9.92
C ASP A 184 16.80 -10.24 9.30
N TYR A 185 17.38 -11.38 8.92
CA TYR A 185 16.70 -12.43 8.18
C TYR A 185 15.29 -12.64 8.76
N ILE A 186 14.25 -12.51 7.93
CA ILE A 186 12.88 -12.82 8.37
C ILE A 186 12.84 -14.34 8.57
N GLN A 187 12.95 -14.75 9.83
CA GLN A 187 12.96 -16.15 10.23
C GLN A 187 11.72 -16.43 11.08
N ASP A 188 10.93 -17.41 10.65
CA ASP A 188 9.96 -18.07 11.51
C ASP A 188 10.17 -19.58 11.43
N GLY A 189 10.21 -20.22 12.59
CA GLY A 189 10.52 -21.65 12.75
C GLY A 189 9.25 -22.46 13.02
N ILE A 190 9.07 -23.57 12.32
CA ILE A 190 8.01 -24.54 12.62
C ILE A 190 8.58 -25.59 13.58
N TYR A 191 8.02 -25.67 14.78
CA TYR A 191 8.37 -26.71 15.75
C TYR A 191 7.52 -27.96 15.50
N SER A 192 8.16 -29.12 15.29
CA SER A 192 7.48 -30.41 15.50
C SER A 192 7.40 -30.72 17.00
N TYR A 193 6.29 -31.31 17.44
CA TYR A 193 6.14 -31.85 18.81
C TYR A 193 6.78 -33.23 18.96
#